data_AF-A0A5B1QQL4-F1
#
_entry.id   AF-A0A5B1QQL4-F1
#
_cell.length_a   1.000
_cell.length_b   1.000
_cell.length_c   1.000
_cell.angle_alpha   90.00
_cell.angle_beta   90.00
_cell.angle_gamma   90.00
#
_symmetry.space_group_name_H-M   'P 1'
#
loop_
_entity.id
_entity.type
_entity.pdbx_description
1 polymer ?
#
loop_
_entity_poly.entity_id
_entity_poly.type
_entity_poly.pdbx_seq_one_letter_code
_entity_poly.pdbx_strand_id
1 'polypeptide(L)'
;PGFTYTGKAPSKRDPLNPPPPSFTRPQDPQSPHPRLHEPIRIAAQDASTLSKGFVPVFPAPQLLMAHDVQPADLARLLEDCHLVSAESVGQRVAANVAPLVLGVGFLPGLFVTRAIEKRMKRGNVGDVVGLVEVWDQAFFAPRRLRITMQRG
;
A
#
# COMPACT_ATOMS: atom_id res chain seq x y z
N PRO A 1 15.62 -9.26 -3.66
CA PRO A 1 15.40 -8.70 -2.30
C PRO A 1 14.24 -9.42 -1.60
N GLY A 2 14.47 -9.94 -0.39
CA GLY A 2 13.49 -10.74 0.36
C GLY A 2 12.44 -9.90 1.11
N PHE A 3 11.63 -10.56 1.93
CA PHE A 3 10.66 -9.91 2.82
C PHE A 3 11.39 -9.33 4.05
N THR A 4 11.34 -8.01 4.25
CA THR A 4 12.13 -7.32 5.28
C THR A 4 11.33 -6.83 6.48
N TYR A 5 10.00 -6.74 6.37
CA TYR A 5 9.18 -6.20 7.45
C TYR A 5 9.11 -7.16 8.63
N THR A 6 9.41 -6.67 9.83
CA THR A 6 9.52 -7.50 11.05
C THR A 6 8.34 -7.32 12.02
N GLY A 7 7.30 -6.60 11.61
CA GLY A 7 6.20 -6.21 12.50
C GLY A 7 6.54 -5.03 13.41
N LYS A 8 7.75 -4.47 13.33
CA LYS A 8 8.17 -3.29 14.08
C LYS A 8 8.14 -2.04 13.20
N ALA A 9 8.02 -0.87 13.83
CA ALA A 9 8.00 0.40 13.12
C ALA A 9 9.39 0.61 12.47
N PRO A 10 9.45 0.94 11.18
CA PRO A 10 10.71 1.27 10.53
C PRO A 10 11.18 2.68 10.95
N SER A 11 12.37 3.07 10.52
CA SER A 11 12.83 4.46 10.65
C SER A 11 11.88 5.43 9.97
N LYS A 12 11.67 6.61 10.57
CA LYS A 12 10.79 7.65 10.01
C LYS A 12 11.21 8.07 8.60
N ARG A 13 10.23 8.17 7.71
CA ARG A 13 10.34 8.66 6.32
C ARG A 13 8.96 8.96 5.78
N ASP A 14 8.87 9.75 4.72
CA ASP A 14 7.63 9.90 3.96
C ASP A 14 7.35 8.57 3.19
N PRO A 15 6.17 7.97 3.33
CA PRO A 15 5.78 6.77 2.57
C PRO A 15 5.82 6.93 1.06
N LEU A 16 5.53 8.13 0.54
CA LEU A 16 5.33 8.40 -0.88
C LEU A 16 6.40 9.33 -1.47
N ASN A 17 7.39 9.76 -0.69
CA ASN A 17 8.49 10.60 -1.16
C ASN A 17 9.88 10.09 -0.68
N PRO A 18 10.69 9.49 -1.55
CA PRO A 18 10.38 9.14 -2.94
C PRO A 18 9.29 8.05 -3.01
N PRO A 19 8.57 7.93 -4.13
CA PRO A 19 7.55 6.89 -4.27
C PRO A 19 8.18 5.49 -4.20
N PRO A 20 7.40 4.47 -3.78
CA PRO A 20 7.87 3.09 -3.78
C PRO A 20 8.48 2.69 -5.14
N PRO A 21 9.67 2.06 -5.18
CA PRO A 21 10.30 1.66 -6.44
C PRO A 21 9.46 0.71 -7.30
N SER A 22 8.51 0.01 -6.69
CA SER A 22 7.55 -0.86 -7.37
C SER A 22 6.58 -0.10 -8.28
N PHE A 23 6.34 1.19 -8.05
CA PHE A 23 5.39 2.00 -8.82
C PHE A 23 5.87 2.29 -10.24
N THR A 24 7.17 2.22 -10.50
CA THR A 24 7.74 2.41 -11.84
C THR A 24 7.90 1.10 -12.61
N ARG A 25 7.60 -0.04 -11.97
CA ARG A 25 7.81 -1.36 -12.57
C ARG A 25 6.72 -1.65 -13.61
N PRO A 26 7.09 -1.85 -14.88
CA PRO A 26 6.12 -2.09 -15.95
C PRO A 26 5.35 -3.37 -15.69
N GLN A 27 4.07 -3.36 -16.05
CA GLN A 27 3.26 -4.57 -16.06
C GLN A 27 3.72 -5.46 -17.21
N ASP A 28 3.81 -6.78 -16.98
CA ASP A 28 3.97 -7.75 -18.05
C ASP A 28 2.63 -7.91 -18.80
N PRO A 29 2.53 -7.48 -20.09
CA PRO A 29 1.30 -7.60 -20.86
C PRO A 29 0.96 -9.05 -21.21
N GLN A 30 1.94 -9.95 -21.17
CA GLN A 30 1.80 -11.36 -21.55
C GLN A 30 1.59 -12.28 -20.35
N SER A 31 1.65 -11.76 -19.13
CA SER A 31 1.48 -12.61 -17.95
C SER A 31 0.04 -13.13 -17.89
N PRO A 32 -0.16 -14.46 -17.89
CA PRO A 32 -1.47 -15.06 -17.74
C PRO A 32 -1.88 -14.94 -16.26
N HIS A 33 -2.31 -13.75 -15.86
CA HIS A 33 -2.76 -13.51 -14.49
C HIS A 33 -4.09 -14.24 -14.26
N PRO A 34 -4.12 -15.34 -13.46
CA PRO A 34 -5.39 -15.90 -13.03
C PRO A 34 -6.16 -14.82 -12.25
N ARG A 35 -7.47 -14.71 -12.45
CA ARG A 35 -8.24 -13.76 -11.64
C ARG A 35 -8.25 -14.26 -10.21
N LEU A 36 -7.95 -13.37 -9.27
CA LEU A 36 -8.22 -13.64 -7.88
C LEU A 36 -9.66 -13.37 -7.52
N HIS A 37 -10.27 -14.39 -6.91
CA HIS A 37 -11.63 -14.31 -6.38
C HIS A 37 -11.68 -13.55 -5.05
N GLU A 38 -10.55 -13.48 -4.34
CA GLU A 38 -10.47 -12.82 -3.03
C GLU A 38 -9.37 -11.74 -3.00
N PRO A 39 -9.61 -10.61 -2.31
CA PRO A 39 -8.59 -9.61 -2.07
C PRO A 39 -7.45 -10.16 -1.21
N ILE A 40 -6.24 -9.65 -1.43
CA ILE A 40 -5.11 -9.83 -0.53
C ILE A 40 -5.40 -9.06 0.75
N ARG A 41 -5.34 -9.75 1.89
CA ARG A 41 -5.66 -9.19 3.20
C ARG A 41 -4.39 -8.92 3.98
N ILE A 42 -4.25 -7.68 4.45
CA ILE A 42 -3.25 -7.30 5.43
C ILE A 42 -3.91 -7.30 6.82
N ALA A 43 -3.38 -8.11 7.73
CA ALA A 43 -3.87 -8.19 9.11
C ALA A 43 -3.09 -7.25 10.03
N ALA A 44 -3.81 -6.48 10.85
CA ALA A 44 -3.20 -5.76 11.96
C ALA A 44 -2.69 -6.75 13.03
N GLN A 45 -1.65 -6.39 13.78
CA GLN A 45 -1.20 -7.19 14.93
C GLN A 45 -2.15 -7.09 16.12
N ASP A 46 -2.90 -6.00 16.21
CA ASP A 46 -3.82 -5.72 17.30
C ASP A 46 -5.21 -5.40 16.73
N ALA A 47 -6.24 -6.01 17.33
CA ALA A 47 -7.63 -5.87 16.87
C ALA A 47 -8.20 -4.46 17.12
N SER A 48 -7.63 -3.73 18.09
CA SER A 48 -8.12 -2.45 18.57
C SER A 48 -7.37 -1.24 17.99
N THR A 49 -6.10 -1.40 17.62
CA THR A 49 -5.26 -0.31 17.08
C THR A 49 -4.36 -0.76 15.94
N LEU A 50 -4.11 0.16 15.00
CA LEU A 50 -3.13 -0.04 13.92
C LEU A 50 -1.70 0.34 14.33
N SER A 51 -1.52 1.09 15.41
CA SER A 51 -0.21 1.61 15.83
C SER A 51 0.80 0.54 16.28
N LYS A 52 0.33 -0.70 16.48
CA LYS A 52 1.19 -1.86 16.75
C LYS A 52 1.72 -2.52 15.46
N GLY A 53 1.29 -2.03 14.30
CA GLY A 53 1.70 -2.52 13.00
C GLY A 53 0.87 -3.72 12.53
N PHE A 54 1.46 -4.47 11.62
CA PHE A 54 0.80 -5.50 10.84
C PHE A 54 1.52 -6.84 10.96
N VAL A 55 0.82 -7.94 10.70
CA VAL A 55 1.42 -9.27 10.74
C VAL A 55 2.50 -9.35 9.64
N PRO A 56 3.76 -9.71 9.97
CA PRO A 56 4.85 -9.75 9.01
C PRO A 56 4.79 -11.02 8.16
N VAL A 57 3.86 -11.06 7.22
CA VAL A 57 3.64 -12.22 6.34
C VAL A 57 3.59 -11.80 4.88
N PHE A 58 4.14 -12.66 4.02
CA PHE A 58 3.91 -12.65 2.58
C PHE A 58 2.87 -13.71 2.22
N PRO A 59 1.58 -13.35 2.12
CA PRO A 59 0.51 -14.32 1.94
C PRO A 59 0.52 -14.86 0.51
N ALA A 60 0.18 -16.14 0.34
CA ALA A 60 0.09 -16.81 -0.95
C ALA A 60 1.29 -16.52 -1.90
N PRO A 61 2.54 -16.88 -1.53
CA PRO A 61 3.74 -16.46 -2.27
C PRO A 61 3.71 -16.76 -3.77
N GLN A 62 3.31 -17.98 -4.13
CA GLN A 62 3.26 -18.43 -5.53
C GLN A 62 2.31 -17.57 -6.37
N LEU A 63 1.18 -17.20 -5.77
CA LEU A 63 0.16 -16.38 -6.41
C LEU A 63 0.61 -14.94 -6.55
N LEU A 64 1.11 -14.33 -5.47
CA LEU A 64 1.60 -12.95 -5.53
C LEU A 64 2.74 -12.79 -6.53
N MET A 65 3.66 -13.76 -6.56
CA MET A 65 4.76 -13.76 -7.54
C MET A 65 4.28 -13.96 -8.98
N ALA A 66 3.23 -14.76 -9.22
CA ALA A 66 2.61 -14.89 -10.54
C ALA A 66 1.97 -13.58 -11.05
N HIS A 67 1.70 -12.65 -10.13
CA HIS A 67 1.22 -11.31 -10.43
C HIS A 67 2.32 -10.23 -10.36
N ASP A 68 3.60 -10.62 -10.37
CA ASP A 68 4.74 -9.70 -10.24
C ASP A 68 4.68 -8.84 -8.96
N VAL A 69 4.22 -9.44 -7.86
CA VAL A 69 4.36 -8.88 -6.52
C VAL A 69 5.51 -9.60 -5.82
N GLN A 70 6.60 -8.88 -5.56
CA GLN A 70 7.75 -9.44 -4.85
C GLN A 70 7.56 -9.30 -3.34
N PRO A 71 8.23 -10.15 -2.53
CA PRO A 71 8.17 -10.03 -1.08
C PRO A 71 8.59 -8.65 -0.56
N ALA A 72 9.55 -7.99 -1.22
CA ALA A 72 9.99 -6.64 -0.89
C ALA A 72 8.91 -5.58 -1.11
N ASP A 73 8.03 -5.76 -2.11
CA ASP A 73 6.96 -4.81 -2.42
C ASP A 73 5.91 -4.83 -1.30
N LEU A 74 5.53 -6.03 -0.85
CA LEU A 74 4.60 -6.15 0.27
C LEU A 74 5.23 -5.70 1.59
N ALA A 75 6.49 -6.07 1.86
CA ALA A 75 7.19 -5.59 3.04
C ALA A 75 7.20 -4.06 3.10
N ARG A 76 7.47 -3.40 1.97
CA ARG A 76 7.45 -1.94 1.86
C ARG A 76 6.06 -1.35 2.14
N LEU A 77 4.99 -1.95 1.63
CA LEU A 77 3.62 -1.52 1.95
C LEU A 77 3.33 -1.63 3.45
N LEU A 78 3.73 -2.73 4.10
CA LEU A 78 3.49 -2.92 5.54
C LEU A 78 4.29 -1.92 6.39
N GLU A 79 5.52 -1.60 5.98
CA GLU A 79 6.32 -0.53 6.57
C GLU A 79 5.64 0.83 6.45
N ASP A 80 5.16 1.18 5.24
CA ASP A 80 4.45 2.43 4.97
C ASP A 80 3.18 2.55 5.83
N CYS A 81 2.38 1.48 5.88
CA CYS A 81 1.18 1.43 6.71
C CYS A 81 1.54 1.57 8.20
N HIS A 82 2.62 0.93 8.66
CA HIS A 82 3.05 1.03 10.05
C HIS A 82 3.46 2.47 10.39
N LEU A 83 4.24 3.14 9.54
CA LEU A 83 4.63 4.54 9.73
C LEU A 83 3.40 5.44 9.89
N VAL A 84 2.46 5.36 8.94
CA VAL A 84 1.24 6.18 8.96
C VAL A 84 0.35 5.87 10.16
N SER A 85 0.32 4.63 10.62
CA SER A 85 -0.47 4.22 11.78
C SER A 85 0.12 4.66 13.13
N ALA A 86 1.46 4.76 13.22
CA ALA A 86 2.20 5.06 14.43
C ALA A 86 2.37 6.57 14.65
N GLU A 87 2.32 7.38 13.58
CA GLU A 87 2.32 8.83 13.68
C GLU A 87 0.96 9.33 14.18
N SER A 88 0.87 9.55 15.49
CA SER A 88 -0.29 10.19 16.10
C SER A 88 -0.29 11.70 15.83
N VAL A 89 -1.37 12.16 15.18
CA VAL A 89 -1.97 13.53 15.19
C VAL A 89 -1.18 14.69 14.56
N GLY A 90 0.16 14.65 14.43
CA GLY A 90 0.95 15.84 14.08
C GLY A 90 1.41 16.00 12.63
N GLN A 91 1.84 14.92 11.98
CA GLN A 91 2.38 14.97 10.62
C GLN A 91 1.41 14.29 9.67
N ARG A 92 0.45 15.06 9.16
CA ARG A 92 -0.31 14.64 7.98
C ARG A 92 0.70 14.33 6.90
N VAL A 93 0.81 13.07 6.51
CA VAL A 93 1.44 12.70 5.24
C VAL A 93 0.62 13.44 4.19
N ALA A 94 1.11 14.61 3.79
CA ALA A 94 0.57 15.32 2.65
C ALA A 94 0.91 14.41 1.49
N ALA A 95 -0.05 13.58 1.10
CA ALA A 95 0.00 12.85 -0.14
C ALA A 95 0.07 13.91 -1.25
N ASN A 96 1.27 14.37 -1.56
CA ASN A 96 1.59 14.90 -2.87
C ASN A 96 1.47 13.71 -3.83
N VAL A 97 0.24 13.28 -4.08
CA VAL A 97 -0.11 12.34 -5.16
C VAL A 97 -0.12 13.06 -6.50
N ALA A 98 -0.06 14.40 -6.51
CA ALA A 98 0.05 15.21 -7.71
C ALA A 98 1.25 14.86 -8.62
N PRO A 99 2.48 14.62 -8.12
CA PRO A 99 3.62 14.24 -8.96
C PRO A 99 3.54 12.79 -9.48
N LEU A 100 2.82 11.89 -8.79
CA LEU A 100 2.61 10.51 -9.26
C LEU A 100 1.73 10.47 -10.53
N VAL A 101 0.89 11.48 -10.73
CA VAL A 101 -0.03 11.61 -11.87
C VAL A 101 0.67 12.13 -13.13
N LEU A 102 1.82 12.82 -13.02
CA LEU A 102 2.47 13.47 -14.15
C LEU A 102 3.49 12.59 -14.89
N GLY A 103 3.84 11.41 -14.35
CA GLY A 103 4.83 10.50 -14.95
C GLY A 103 4.26 9.25 -15.63
N VAL A 104 2.98 8.93 -15.41
CA VAL A 104 2.36 7.71 -15.94
C VAL A 104 1.07 8.09 -16.64
N GLY A 105 1.11 8.11 -17.96
CA GLY A 105 -0.08 8.33 -18.78
C GLY A 105 -1.19 7.36 -18.36
N PHE A 106 -2.41 7.89 -18.23
CA PHE A 106 -3.66 7.15 -18.04
C PHE A 106 -4.02 6.71 -16.59
N LEU A 107 -4.31 7.66 -15.70
CA LEU A 107 -5.18 7.39 -14.53
C LEU A 107 -6.18 8.56 -14.32
N PRO A 108 -7.41 8.31 -13.81
CA PRO A 108 -8.40 9.35 -13.50
C PRO A 108 -7.99 10.13 -12.23
N GLY A 109 -6.90 10.88 -12.33
CA GLY A 109 -6.09 11.34 -11.19
C GLY A 109 -6.71 12.43 -10.31
N LEU A 110 -7.80 13.09 -10.72
CA LEU A 110 -8.31 14.26 -9.98
C LEU A 110 -9.39 13.90 -8.95
N PHE A 111 -10.32 12.98 -9.26
CA PHE A 111 -11.42 12.62 -8.36
C PHE A 111 -10.98 11.68 -7.24
N VAL A 112 -10.04 10.81 -7.56
CA VAL A 112 -9.43 9.85 -6.64
C VAL A 112 -8.58 10.55 -5.58
N THR A 113 -7.75 11.51 -6.00
CA THR A 113 -6.91 12.33 -5.10
C THR A 113 -7.75 13.02 -4.03
N ARG A 114 -8.88 13.65 -4.40
CA ARG A 114 -9.77 14.30 -3.42
C ARG A 114 -10.44 13.33 -2.46
N ALA A 115 -10.78 12.12 -2.91
CA ALA A 115 -11.39 11.10 -2.06
C ALA A 115 -10.38 10.58 -1.03
N ILE A 116 -9.14 10.34 -1.46
CA ILE A 116 -8.00 9.95 -0.61
C ILE A 116 -7.71 11.06 0.41
N GLU A 117 -7.54 12.31 -0.04
CA GLU A 117 -7.31 13.47 0.82
C GLU A 117 -8.42 13.67 1.87
N LYS A 118 -9.69 13.46 1.51
CA LYS A 118 -10.82 13.59 2.45
C LYS A 118 -10.83 12.46 3.49
N ARG A 119 -10.35 11.27 3.15
CA ARG A 119 -10.33 10.10 4.03
C ARG A 119 -9.19 10.14 5.05
N MET A 120 -8.03 10.66 4.63
CA MET A 120 -6.88 10.93 5.51
C MET A 120 -7.22 11.91 6.65
N LYS A 121 -8.18 12.82 6.44
CA LYS A 121 -8.63 13.76 7.50
C LYS A 121 -9.40 13.11 8.68
N ARG A 122 -9.59 11.78 8.72
CA ARG A 122 -10.36 11.06 9.75
C ARG A 122 -9.51 10.35 10.83
N GLY A 123 -8.21 10.66 10.92
CA GLY A 123 -7.27 10.09 11.88
C GLY A 123 -6.55 8.84 11.35
N ASN A 124 -5.72 8.19 12.18
CA ASN A 124 -4.74 7.17 11.76
C ASN A 124 -5.34 6.04 10.89
N VAL A 125 -6.56 5.58 11.18
CA VAL A 125 -7.23 4.55 10.36
C VAL A 125 -7.57 5.09 8.96
N GLY A 126 -8.03 6.34 8.88
CA GLY A 126 -8.30 7.01 7.60
C GLY A 126 -7.03 7.21 6.78
N ASP A 127 -5.92 7.54 7.44
CA ASP A 127 -4.62 7.72 6.79
C ASP A 127 -4.08 6.41 6.21
N VAL A 128 -4.12 5.31 6.98
CA VAL A 128 -3.69 4.00 6.48
C VAL A 128 -4.58 3.52 5.33
N VAL A 129 -5.90 3.70 5.44
CA VAL A 129 -6.81 3.33 4.34
C VAL A 129 -6.52 4.15 3.08
N GLY A 130 -6.25 5.46 3.21
CA GLY A 130 -5.86 6.30 2.08
C GLY A 130 -4.56 5.84 1.43
N LEU A 131 -3.55 5.47 2.23
CA LEU A 131 -2.30 4.91 1.73
C LEU A 131 -2.51 3.57 0.99
N VAL A 132 -3.35 2.68 1.53
CA VAL A 132 -3.69 1.41 0.88
C VAL A 132 -4.40 1.65 -0.45
N GLU A 133 -5.30 2.64 -0.54
CA GLU A 133 -5.94 3.03 -1.80
C GLU A 133 -4.92 3.53 -2.85
N VAL A 134 -3.90 4.30 -2.45
CA VAL A 134 -2.80 4.73 -3.34
C VAL A 134 -2.03 3.52 -3.87
N TRP A 135 -1.62 2.61 -2.99
CA TRP A 135 -0.90 1.39 -3.37
C TRP A 135 -1.73 0.48 -4.27
N ASP A 136 -3.02 0.34 -3.98
CA ASP A 136 -3.94 -0.46 -4.78
C ASP A 136 -3.96 0.07 -6.22
N GLN A 137 -4.14 1.37 -6.40
CA GLN A 137 -4.24 1.98 -7.73
C GLN A 137 -2.91 2.02 -8.48
N ALA A 138 -1.82 2.35 -7.81
CA ALA A 138 -0.52 2.51 -8.45
C ALA A 138 0.15 1.18 -8.79
N PHE A 139 -0.12 0.12 -8.02
CA PHE A 139 0.63 -1.14 -8.13
C PHE A 139 -0.23 -2.40 -8.27
N PHE A 140 -1.24 -2.61 -7.43
CA PHE A 140 -1.99 -3.88 -7.38
C PHE A 140 -3.10 -3.98 -8.44
N ALA A 141 -3.89 -2.93 -8.65
CA ALA A 141 -5.00 -2.90 -9.60
C ALA A 141 -4.54 -3.10 -11.05
N PRO A 142 -3.42 -2.52 -11.53
CA PRO A 142 -2.84 -2.88 -12.83
C PRO A 142 -2.52 -4.37 -12.94
N ARG A 143 -2.08 -5.00 -11.83
CA ARG A 143 -1.81 -6.44 -11.72
C ARG A 143 -3.05 -7.30 -11.49
N ARG A 144 -4.26 -6.72 -11.60
CA ARG A 144 -5.57 -7.37 -11.33
C ARG A 144 -5.68 -7.95 -9.92
N LEU A 145 -4.93 -7.38 -8.98
CA LEU A 145 -5.02 -7.67 -7.58
C LEU A 145 -5.83 -6.58 -6.88
N ARG A 146 -6.39 -6.92 -5.74
CA ARG A 146 -6.98 -5.96 -4.82
C ARG A 146 -6.41 -6.18 -3.45
N ILE A 147 -5.99 -5.10 -2.79
CA ILE A 147 -5.49 -5.16 -1.42
C ILE A 147 -6.50 -4.54 -0.44
N THR A 148 -6.67 -5.18 0.71
CA THR A 148 -7.58 -4.73 1.76
C THR A 148 -6.95 -4.92 3.13
N MET A 149 -7.37 -4.11 4.09
CA MET A 149 -7.03 -4.31 5.49
C MET A 149 -8.12 -5.11 6.19
N GLN A 150 -7.70 -5.99 7.08
CA GLN A 150 -8.56 -6.68 8.02
C GLN A 150 -8.17 -6.29 9.44
N ARG A 151 -9.16 -6.16 10.33
CA ARG A 151 -8.91 -6.15 11.77
C ARG A 151 -8.34 -7.51 12.18
N GLY A 152 -7.35 -7.48 13.08
CA GLY A 152 -6.83 -8.68 13.74
C GLY A 152 -7.91 -9.38 14.57
#